data_AF-A0A959BTJ1-F1
#
_entry.id   AF-A0A959BTJ1-F1
#
_cell.length_a   1.000
_cell.length_b   1.000
_cell.length_c   1.000
_cell.angle_alpha   90.00
_cell.angle_beta   90.00
_cell.angle_gamma   90.00
#
_symmetry.space_group_name_H-M   'P 1'
#
loop_
_entity.id
_entity.type
_entity.pdbx_description
1 polymer ?
#
loop_
_entity_poly.entity_id
_entity_poly.type
_entity_poly.pdbx_seq_one_letter_code
_entity_poly.pdbx_strand_id
1 'polypeptide(L)'
;MSKMEYAIKMSIMDQFEAVEEEARGKAGMMVLKAESQDHRRIRIIPPTKIQDKKLPPPSSESSLGIKEGRYICPSSKKGREPVTNFIINSRYLLRDSKAPKRVMELINVKGEKVVICCPVKALTSPREFSAIVEGKGNYVPAFTSSQFSIIKEYLYEHEETAEEITVLGYQPETGYYAFANGVFDGQDFYQANEYGIVNIGEHKYYLPAFSIVNEDAEREYHNERKFIFENGNTTFKAWALQLVKVFGDNAKIGVCFVVAAAFRDIVFAHANCFPLLFLFGPKGTGKTTFRQAMKRLFGNYGPNDAIGLESASSSKGFARKLAQIKNGLEAFEEYKNKIDRQLIGMLKNVYDGIGYERAQSSNDNRTHATLVNSAVILGGQEMPTKENALFSRVIMLTFSKTKFDEQERAAFNELEEMITGGLGNVLLEILQHRDNISKEFSRQYAKIYGHLRRDPDTNYMDERTLANVAALLAPFKAISSLLSFPFEYKEIYQIIRDKIKSQHAQMTKTSEVNQFWQVFDAFEGKSIFRGTHYVIKEEHLYIHMESVFPIYYEQAQKQNINSLDQTTLESYLAMQPYFERPKGGEKRLKTRVTMEKGGVGRQRRCLKFKHELLDLDFLQQNSEDTGLK
;
A
#
# COMPACT_ATOMS: atom_id res chain seq x y z
N MET A 1 -2.20 -28.57 -30.60
CA MET A 1 -3.51 -27.99 -30.25
C MET A 1 -4.57 -28.67 -31.08
N SER A 2 -5.55 -29.32 -30.46
CA SER A 2 -6.62 -30.02 -31.18
C SER A 2 -7.62 -29.01 -31.74
N LYS A 3 -8.31 -29.34 -32.85
CA LYS A 3 -9.41 -28.51 -33.40
C LYS A 3 -10.49 -28.17 -32.36
N MET A 4 -10.62 -29.00 -31.32
CA MET A 4 -11.57 -28.84 -30.22
C MET A 4 -11.14 -27.72 -29.26
N GLU A 5 -9.85 -27.60 -28.94
CA GLU A 5 -9.33 -26.48 -28.12
C GLU A 5 -9.50 -25.13 -28.82
N TYR A 6 -9.33 -25.10 -30.15
CA TYR A 6 -9.55 -23.89 -30.94
C TYR A 6 -11.03 -23.48 -30.98
N ALA A 7 -11.94 -24.45 -31.14
CA ALA A 7 -13.38 -24.21 -31.11
C ALA A 7 -13.88 -23.74 -29.74
N ILE A 8 -13.32 -24.26 -28.65
CA ILE A 8 -13.64 -23.81 -27.28
C ILE A 8 -13.12 -22.38 -27.05
N LYS A 9 -11.89 -22.07 -27.51
CA LYS A 9 -11.34 -20.70 -27.46
C LYS A 9 -12.21 -19.71 -28.25
N MET A 10 -12.63 -20.08 -29.46
CA MET A 10 -13.53 -19.24 -30.26
C MET A 10 -14.90 -19.07 -29.60
N SER A 11 -15.52 -20.14 -29.08
CA SER A 11 -16.82 -20.05 -28.44
C SER A 11 -16.82 -19.18 -27.18
N ILE A 12 -15.74 -19.21 -26.38
CA ILE A 12 -15.58 -18.30 -25.23
C ILE A 12 -15.41 -16.85 -25.71
N MET A 13 -14.71 -16.64 -26.83
CA MET A 13 -14.48 -15.32 -27.42
C MET A 13 -15.75 -14.74 -28.08
N ASP A 14 -16.59 -15.58 -28.68
CA ASP A 14 -17.90 -15.19 -29.23
C ASP A 14 -18.90 -14.88 -28.12
N GLN A 15 -18.89 -15.63 -27.02
CA GLN A 15 -19.65 -15.28 -25.81
C GLN A 15 -19.16 -13.97 -25.18
N PHE A 16 -17.88 -13.65 -25.33
CA PHE A 16 -17.31 -12.37 -24.90
C PHE A 16 -17.78 -11.22 -25.80
N GLU A 17 -17.80 -11.40 -27.12
CA GLU A 17 -18.31 -10.39 -28.07
C GLU A 17 -19.81 -10.13 -27.89
N ALA A 18 -20.61 -11.18 -27.64
CA ALA A 18 -22.04 -11.02 -27.38
C ALA A 18 -22.34 -10.25 -26.08
N VAL A 19 -21.53 -10.48 -25.02
CA VAL A 19 -21.64 -9.72 -23.76
C VAL A 19 -21.09 -8.31 -23.91
N GLU A 20 -20.08 -8.08 -24.76
CA GLU A 20 -19.60 -6.74 -25.11
C GLU A 20 -20.59 -5.96 -25.98
N GLU A 21 -21.32 -6.59 -26.91
CA GLU A 21 -22.38 -5.95 -27.69
C GLU A 21 -23.57 -5.56 -26.80
N GLU A 22 -23.98 -6.44 -25.88
CA GLU A 22 -25.03 -6.12 -24.92
C GLU A 22 -24.60 -5.00 -23.94
N ALA A 23 -23.31 -4.98 -23.58
CA ALA A 23 -22.71 -3.90 -22.79
C ALA A 23 -22.55 -2.61 -23.60
N ARG A 24 -22.26 -2.66 -24.92
CA ARG A 24 -22.21 -1.51 -25.83
C ARG A 24 -23.60 -0.92 -26.07
N GLY A 25 -24.64 -1.75 -26.17
CA GLY A 25 -26.03 -1.29 -26.28
C GLY A 25 -26.51 -0.56 -25.01
N LYS A 26 -26.17 -1.09 -23.82
CA LYS A 26 -26.45 -0.42 -22.54
C LYS A 26 -25.54 0.78 -22.29
N ALA A 27 -24.28 0.74 -22.72
CA ALA A 27 -23.35 1.87 -22.67
C ALA A 27 -23.76 2.98 -23.63
N GLY A 28 -24.28 2.69 -24.83
CA GLY A 28 -24.78 3.70 -25.77
C GLY A 28 -25.97 4.48 -25.23
N MET A 29 -26.89 3.82 -24.52
CA MET A 29 -27.97 4.50 -23.78
C MET A 29 -27.48 5.26 -22.53
N MET A 30 -26.39 4.82 -21.90
CA MET A 30 -25.73 5.56 -20.82
C MET A 30 -24.92 6.75 -21.32
N VAL A 31 -24.28 6.66 -22.50
CA VAL A 31 -23.52 7.74 -23.15
C VAL A 31 -24.46 8.89 -23.52
N LEU A 32 -25.65 8.59 -24.06
CA LEU A 32 -26.68 9.61 -24.30
C LEU A 32 -27.23 10.26 -23.01
N LYS A 33 -27.02 9.64 -21.84
CA LYS A 33 -27.28 10.25 -20.50
C LYS A 33 -26.03 10.85 -19.84
N ALA A 34 -24.82 10.46 -20.26
CA ALA A 34 -23.54 10.95 -19.76
C ALA A 34 -23.07 12.19 -20.54
N GLU A 35 -23.51 12.36 -21.78
CA GLU A 35 -23.36 13.60 -22.57
C GLU A 35 -24.10 14.79 -21.93
N SER A 36 -24.96 14.56 -20.92
CA SER A 36 -25.52 15.61 -20.06
C SER A 36 -24.81 15.80 -18.71
N GLN A 37 -23.74 15.03 -18.41
CA GLN A 37 -22.82 15.30 -17.31
C GLN A 37 -21.56 15.96 -17.85
N ASP A 38 -21.69 17.26 -18.11
CA ASP A 38 -20.57 18.18 -18.24
C ASP A 38 -19.52 17.82 -17.16
N HIS A 39 -18.31 17.40 -17.55
CA HIS A 39 -17.23 17.10 -16.62
C HIS A 39 -16.86 18.41 -15.92
N ARG A 40 -17.57 18.71 -14.84
CA ARG A 40 -17.37 19.92 -14.08
C ARG A 40 -15.91 19.95 -13.65
N ARG A 41 -15.16 20.92 -14.17
CA ARG A 41 -13.76 21.13 -13.79
C ARG A 41 -13.69 21.26 -12.27
N ILE A 42 -12.91 20.38 -11.62
CA ILE A 42 -12.66 20.41 -10.18
C ILE A 42 -12.12 21.79 -9.82
N ARG A 43 -12.80 22.48 -8.90
CA ARG A 43 -12.39 23.83 -8.50
C ARG A 43 -11.43 23.73 -7.32
N ILE A 44 -10.44 24.61 -7.33
CA ILE A 44 -9.58 24.84 -6.18
C ILE A 44 -10.18 26.01 -5.43
N ILE A 45 -10.80 25.72 -4.30
CA ILE A 45 -11.39 26.71 -3.41
C ILE A 45 -10.27 27.29 -2.56
N PRO A 46 -10.01 28.62 -2.68
CA PRO A 46 -8.94 29.26 -1.91
C PRO A 46 -9.23 29.19 -0.41
N PRO A 47 -8.21 29.34 0.44
CA PRO A 47 -8.41 29.35 1.88
C PRO A 47 -9.41 30.43 2.27
N THR A 48 -10.29 30.13 3.22
CA THR A 48 -11.19 31.15 3.75
C THR A 48 -10.36 32.25 4.38
N LYS A 49 -10.56 33.49 3.90
CA LYS A 49 -9.88 34.65 4.48
C LYS A 49 -10.24 34.75 5.95
N ILE A 50 -9.20 34.80 6.77
CA ILE A 50 -9.34 34.97 8.21
C ILE A 50 -9.64 36.45 8.40
N GLN A 51 -10.88 36.75 8.78
CA GLN A 51 -11.19 38.10 9.21
C GLN A 51 -10.38 38.36 10.50
N ASP A 52 -9.78 39.55 10.60
CA ASP A 52 -9.30 40.09 11.86
C ASP A 52 -10.51 40.34 12.76
N LYS A 53 -11.08 39.25 13.28
CA LYS A 53 -12.24 39.24 14.15
C LYS A 53 -11.75 39.79 15.48
N LYS A 54 -11.80 41.11 15.63
CA LYS A 54 -11.68 41.73 16.95
C LYS A 54 -12.78 41.13 17.80
N LEU A 55 -12.40 40.46 18.89
CA LEU A 55 -13.38 39.96 19.83
C LEU A 55 -14.29 41.13 20.26
N PRO A 56 -15.61 40.92 20.34
CA PRO A 56 -16.52 41.96 20.77
C PRO A 56 -16.15 42.40 22.19
N PRO A 57 -16.29 43.68 22.55
CA PRO A 57 -15.98 44.11 23.91
C PRO A 57 -16.78 43.28 24.93
N PRO A 58 -16.20 42.96 26.11
CA PRO A 58 -16.94 42.27 27.17
C PRO A 58 -18.24 43.02 27.48
N SER A 59 -19.32 42.29 27.80
CA SER A 59 -20.60 42.91 28.13
C SER A 59 -20.46 43.87 29.31
N SER A 60 -21.33 44.89 29.38
CA SER A 60 -21.33 45.86 30.48
C SER A 60 -21.56 45.23 31.86
N GLU A 61 -22.17 44.04 31.90
CA GLU A 61 -22.41 43.24 33.10
C GLU A 61 -21.23 42.31 33.45
N SER A 62 -20.25 42.16 32.55
CA SER A 62 -19.08 41.31 32.77
C SER A 62 -18.14 41.91 33.82
N SER A 63 -17.58 41.02 34.65
CA SER A 63 -16.49 41.37 35.56
C SER A 63 -15.19 41.69 34.82
N LEU A 64 -15.06 41.29 33.55
CA LEU A 64 -13.93 41.57 32.67
C LEU A 64 -14.07 42.95 31.99
N GLY A 65 -12.98 43.70 31.93
CA GLY A 65 -12.84 44.87 31.07
C GLY A 65 -11.64 44.74 30.14
N ILE A 66 -11.66 45.46 29.01
CA ILE A 66 -10.50 45.61 28.13
C ILE A 66 -10.22 47.10 27.98
N LYS A 67 -9.00 47.54 28.32
CA LYS A 67 -8.58 48.95 28.18
C LYS A 67 -7.13 49.01 27.73
N GLU A 68 -6.85 49.82 26.70
CA GLU A 68 -5.49 50.06 26.19
C GLU A 68 -4.70 48.77 25.89
N GLY A 69 -5.35 47.74 25.35
CA GLY A 69 -4.69 46.46 25.04
C GLY A 69 -4.36 45.59 26.27
N ARG A 70 -5.05 45.81 27.40
CA ARG A 70 -4.90 45.02 28.64
C ARG A 70 -6.25 44.48 29.12
N TYR A 71 -6.24 43.30 29.74
CA TYR A 71 -7.37 42.82 30.52
C TYR A 71 -7.39 43.51 31.89
N ILE A 72 -8.57 43.99 32.28
CA ILE A 72 -8.86 44.62 33.56
C ILE A 72 -9.81 43.72 34.33
N CYS A 73 -9.39 43.20 35.48
CA CYS A 73 -10.21 42.29 36.30
C CYS A 73 -10.43 42.84 37.71
N PRO A 74 -11.43 42.33 38.46
CA PRO A 74 -11.66 42.73 39.84
C PRO A 74 -10.45 42.41 40.74
N SER A 75 -10.15 43.31 41.66
CA SER A 75 -9.05 43.20 42.62
C SER A 75 -9.51 43.59 44.01
N SER A 76 -9.12 42.81 45.01
CA SER A 76 -9.47 43.08 46.42
C SER A 76 -8.85 44.38 46.95
N LYS A 77 -7.78 44.88 46.33
CA LYS A 77 -7.05 46.09 46.80
C LYS A 77 -7.41 47.37 46.05
N LYS A 78 -7.69 47.27 44.75
CA LYS A 78 -7.81 48.43 43.84
C LYS A 78 -9.18 48.52 43.14
N GLY A 79 -10.14 47.67 43.52
CA GLY A 79 -11.43 47.53 42.84
C GLY A 79 -11.28 46.81 41.50
N ARG A 80 -10.57 47.43 40.55
CA ARG A 80 -10.22 46.85 39.25
C ARG A 80 -8.76 47.17 38.91
N GLU A 81 -8.02 46.19 38.40
CA GLU A 81 -6.62 46.38 38.01
C GLU A 81 -6.26 45.69 36.68
N PRO A 82 -5.27 46.20 35.94
CA PRO A 82 -4.74 45.51 34.78
C PRO A 82 -4.02 44.23 35.21
N VAL A 83 -4.36 43.11 34.56
CA VAL A 83 -3.82 41.79 34.88
C VAL A 83 -3.00 41.17 33.74
N THR A 84 -2.83 41.90 32.63
CA THR A 84 -1.96 41.54 31.51
C THR A 84 -1.38 42.80 30.86
N ASN A 85 -0.29 42.66 30.10
CA ASN A 85 0.18 43.68 29.13
C ASN A 85 -0.19 43.32 27.67
N PHE A 86 -1.18 42.45 27.49
CA PHE A 86 -1.63 41.95 26.19
C PHE A 86 -3.11 41.51 26.25
N ILE A 87 -3.73 41.37 25.08
CA ILE A 87 -5.02 40.70 24.90
C ILE A 87 -4.84 39.41 24.11
N ILE A 88 -5.86 38.55 24.16
CA ILE A 88 -5.86 37.24 23.50
C ILE A 88 -7.04 37.19 22.54
N ASN A 89 -6.80 36.80 21.29
CA ASN A 89 -7.84 36.37 20.36
C ASN A 89 -7.83 34.84 20.31
N SER A 90 -8.83 34.19 20.91
CA SER A 90 -9.01 32.74 20.77
C SER A 90 -9.51 32.45 19.36
N ARG A 91 -8.70 31.78 18.53
CA ARG A 91 -9.03 31.52 17.13
C ARG A 91 -9.77 30.19 17.00
N TYR A 92 -9.16 29.10 17.46
CA TYR A 92 -9.71 27.76 17.31
C TYR A 92 -9.48 26.89 18.54
N LEU A 93 -10.52 26.15 18.94
CA LEU A 93 -10.40 24.91 19.69
C LEU A 93 -10.17 23.76 18.70
N LEU A 94 -8.97 23.17 18.77
CA LEU A 94 -8.61 21.97 18.02
C LEU A 94 -9.03 20.76 18.84
N ARG A 95 -10.13 20.13 18.44
CA ARG A 95 -10.64 18.92 19.08
C ARG A 95 -9.78 17.73 18.65
N ASP A 96 -9.11 17.16 19.65
CA ASP A 96 -8.47 15.85 19.57
C ASP A 96 -8.98 15.00 20.75
N SER A 97 -9.10 13.70 20.51
CA SER A 97 -9.61 12.74 21.50
C SER A 97 -8.67 12.52 22.69
N LYS A 98 -7.38 12.89 22.58
CA LYS A 98 -6.35 12.62 23.59
C LYS A 98 -5.68 13.88 24.15
N ALA A 99 -5.42 14.87 23.30
CA ALA A 99 -4.63 16.05 23.61
C ALA A 99 -5.18 17.29 22.89
N PRO A 100 -6.37 17.80 23.27
CA PRO A 100 -6.95 18.99 22.67
C PRO A 100 -6.06 20.21 22.90
N LYS A 101 -6.06 21.11 21.92
CA LYS A 101 -5.24 22.33 21.91
C LYS A 101 -6.08 23.53 21.49
N ARG A 102 -5.61 24.73 21.82
CA ARG A 102 -6.21 25.98 21.37
C ARG A 102 -5.20 26.83 20.63
N VAL A 103 -5.57 27.28 19.44
CA VAL A 103 -4.83 28.27 18.68
C VAL A 103 -5.25 29.65 19.15
N MET A 104 -4.31 30.41 19.69
CA MET A 104 -4.53 31.74 20.25
C MET A 104 -3.54 32.72 19.65
N GLU A 105 -4.01 33.91 19.31
CA GLU A 105 -3.17 35.04 18.91
C GLU A 105 -3.08 36.01 20.09
N LEU A 106 -1.88 36.31 20.55
CA LEU A 106 -1.61 37.30 21.59
C LEU A 106 -1.24 38.63 20.92
N ILE A 107 -1.77 39.74 21.42
CA ILE A 107 -1.45 41.08 20.94
C ILE A 107 -1.04 41.92 22.15
N ASN A 108 0.23 42.32 22.22
CA ASN A 108 0.70 43.13 23.33
C ASN A 108 0.36 44.62 23.17
N VAL A 109 0.59 45.40 24.23
CA VAL A 109 0.36 46.87 24.26
C VAL A 109 1.16 47.66 23.21
N LYS A 110 2.19 47.08 22.59
CA LYS A 110 2.95 47.68 21.48
C LYS A 110 2.40 47.30 20.09
N GLY A 111 1.37 46.44 20.04
CA GLY A 111 0.81 45.92 18.80
C GLY A 111 1.55 44.74 18.21
N GLU A 112 2.56 44.20 18.90
CA GLU A 112 3.25 42.97 18.45
C GLU A 112 2.30 41.79 18.60
N LYS A 113 2.27 40.93 17.58
CA LYS A 113 1.40 39.74 17.51
C LYS A 113 2.24 38.47 17.58
N VAL A 114 1.76 37.47 18.31
CA VAL A 114 2.31 36.10 18.25
C VAL A 114 1.18 35.08 18.31
N VAL A 115 1.31 34.00 17.54
CA VAL A 115 0.37 32.87 17.59
C VAL A 115 0.98 31.76 18.42
N ILE A 116 0.17 31.17 19.29
CA ILE A 116 0.52 30.02 20.10
C ILE A 116 -0.49 28.89 19.88
N CYS A 117 0.00 27.64 19.93
CA CYS A 117 -0.84 26.46 20.07
C CYS A 117 -0.72 25.96 21.51
N CYS A 118 -1.71 26.28 22.34
CA CYS A 118 -1.70 26.03 23.76
C CYS A 118 -2.44 24.73 24.09
N PRO A 119 -1.78 23.72 24.70
CA PRO A 119 -2.48 22.54 25.18
C PRO A 119 -3.54 22.92 26.21
N VAL A 120 -4.73 22.29 26.18
CA VAL A 120 -5.81 22.62 27.13
C VAL A 120 -5.37 22.44 28.58
N LYS A 121 -4.47 21.50 28.85
CA LYS A 121 -3.86 21.30 30.18
C LYS A 121 -3.14 22.56 30.69
N ALA A 122 -2.40 23.27 29.83
CA ALA A 122 -1.70 24.48 30.25
C ALA A 122 -2.65 25.64 30.61
N LEU A 123 -3.92 25.57 30.18
CA LEU A 123 -4.96 26.55 30.50
C LEU A 123 -5.66 26.28 31.84
N THR A 124 -5.33 25.18 32.53
CA THR A 124 -5.88 24.88 33.86
C THR A 124 -5.18 25.65 34.97
N SER A 125 -3.98 26.17 34.73
CA SER A 125 -3.16 26.88 35.73
C SER A 125 -2.55 28.16 35.14
N PRO A 126 -2.66 29.32 35.82
CA PRO A 126 -1.96 30.53 35.41
C PRO A 126 -0.45 30.32 35.19
N ARG A 127 0.19 29.51 36.04
CA ARG A 127 1.63 29.25 35.98
C ARG A 127 2.05 28.52 34.70
N GLU A 128 1.29 27.51 34.29
CA GLU A 128 1.60 26.76 33.07
C GLU A 128 1.37 27.61 31.82
N PHE A 129 0.30 28.41 31.81
CA PHE A 129 0.05 29.36 30.74
C PHE A 129 1.13 30.45 30.65
N SER A 130 1.53 31.04 31.78
CA SER A 130 2.63 32.01 31.87
C SER A 130 3.92 31.48 31.25
N ALA A 131 4.29 30.24 31.57
CA ALA A 131 5.50 29.62 31.01
C ALA A 131 5.49 29.54 29.47
N ILE A 132 4.31 29.36 28.86
CA ILE A 132 4.17 29.34 27.40
C ILE A 132 4.27 30.75 26.83
N VAL A 133 3.51 31.71 27.36
CA VAL A 133 3.39 33.05 26.76
C VAL A 133 4.63 33.92 26.98
N GLU A 134 5.27 33.82 28.14
CA GLU A 134 6.50 34.57 28.44
C GLU A 134 7.67 34.07 27.58
N GLY A 135 7.66 32.79 27.20
CA GLY A 135 8.61 32.23 26.23
C GLY A 135 8.48 32.79 24.81
N LYS A 136 7.41 33.56 24.53
CA LYS A 136 7.14 34.16 23.22
C LYS A 136 7.43 35.67 23.16
N GLY A 137 7.98 36.25 24.22
CA GLY A 137 8.41 37.65 24.25
C GLY A 137 7.66 38.47 25.30
N ASN A 138 7.33 39.72 24.97
CA ASN A 138 6.78 40.70 25.91
C ASN A 138 5.28 40.48 26.19
N TYR A 139 4.95 39.34 26.81
CA TYR A 139 3.60 38.91 27.19
C TYR A 139 3.63 38.44 28.65
N VAL A 140 3.25 39.32 29.58
CA VAL A 140 3.36 39.10 31.03
C VAL A 140 1.96 38.98 31.65
N PRO A 141 1.55 37.78 32.06
CA PRO A 141 0.36 37.57 32.86
C PRO A 141 0.59 37.96 34.33
N ALA A 142 -0.36 38.66 34.92
CA ALA A 142 -0.37 39.02 36.35
C ALA A 142 -1.70 38.65 37.04
N PHE A 143 -2.53 37.83 36.39
CA PHE A 143 -3.82 37.42 36.93
C PHE A 143 -3.70 36.29 37.97
N THR A 144 -4.64 36.24 38.91
CA THR A 144 -4.90 35.09 39.78
C THR A 144 -5.70 34.01 39.04
N SER A 145 -5.86 32.82 39.64
CA SER A 145 -6.67 31.74 39.06
C SER A 145 -8.14 32.12 38.83
N SER A 146 -8.74 32.94 39.70
CA SER A 146 -10.12 33.41 39.52
C SER A 146 -10.21 34.42 38.37
N GLN A 147 -9.28 35.36 38.29
CA GLN A 147 -9.19 36.32 37.19
C GLN A 147 -8.92 35.62 35.84
N PHE A 148 -8.11 34.56 35.83
CA PHE A 148 -7.89 33.76 34.62
C PHE A 148 -9.15 33.04 34.16
N SER A 149 -9.98 32.57 35.09
CA SER A 149 -11.25 31.91 34.77
C SER A 149 -12.23 32.87 34.09
N ILE A 150 -12.33 34.11 34.60
CA ILE A 150 -13.11 35.19 33.97
C ILE A 150 -12.66 35.46 32.52
N ILE A 151 -11.34 35.53 32.29
CA ILE A 151 -10.80 35.72 30.93
C ILE A 151 -11.16 34.52 30.04
N LYS A 152 -11.04 33.28 30.54
CA LYS A 152 -11.35 32.07 29.77
C LYS A 152 -12.83 31.98 29.37
N GLU A 153 -13.76 32.32 30.28
CA GLU A 153 -15.20 32.33 29.96
C GLU A 153 -15.49 33.24 28.76
N TYR A 154 -14.95 34.45 28.77
CA TYR A 154 -15.06 35.38 27.64
C TYR A 154 -14.40 34.84 26.36
N LEU A 155 -13.20 34.25 26.45
CA LEU A 155 -12.51 33.73 25.28
C LEU A 155 -13.23 32.54 24.63
N TYR A 156 -13.75 31.62 25.45
CA TYR A 156 -14.34 30.37 24.96
C TYR A 156 -15.74 30.57 24.37
N GLU A 157 -16.45 31.63 24.76
CA GLU A 157 -17.75 31.97 24.14
C GLU A 157 -17.60 32.38 22.66
N HIS A 158 -16.42 32.85 22.27
CA HIS A 158 -16.16 33.39 20.93
C HIS A 158 -15.23 32.50 20.09
N GLU A 159 -14.87 31.32 20.60
CA GLU A 159 -13.94 30.41 19.93
C GLU A 159 -14.66 29.53 18.90
N GLU A 160 -14.03 29.32 17.75
CA GLU A 160 -14.52 28.37 16.77
C GLU A 160 -13.92 26.99 17.05
N THR A 161 -14.60 25.92 16.65
CA THR A 161 -14.09 24.55 16.81
C THR A 161 -13.62 24.02 15.46
N ALA A 162 -12.51 23.28 15.44
CA ALA A 162 -12.08 22.46 14.31
C ALA A 162 -11.68 21.04 14.77
N GLU A 163 -11.97 20.04 13.94
CA GLU A 163 -11.63 18.64 14.19
C GLU A 163 -10.28 18.30 13.55
N GLU A 164 -9.37 17.70 14.32
CA GLU A 164 -8.05 17.31 13.81
C GLU A 164 -8.12 16.07 12.92
N ILE A 165 -7.58 16.16 11.71
CA ILE A 165 -7.37 14.99 10.84
C ILE A 165 -6.03 14.35 11.21
N THR A 166 -6.11 13.21 11.91
CA THR A 166 -4.93 12.52 12.46
C THR A 166 -4.27 11.56 11.46
N VAL A 167 -5.01 11.07 10.47
CA VAL A 167 -4.52 10.19 9.40
C VAL A 167 -4.93 10.80 8.06
N LEU A 168 -3.96 11.07 7.19
CA LEU A 168 -4.21 11.68 5.88
C LEU A 168 -4.77 10.64 4.88
N GLY A 169 -5.23 11.13 3.73
CA GLY A 169 -5.88 10.34 2.70
C GLY A 169 -7.38 10.21 2.95
N TYR A 170 -7.96 9.06 2.61
CA TYR A 170 -9.41 8.86 2.71
C TYR A 170 -9.93 8.91 4.16
N GLN A 171 -11.00 9.70 4.39
CA GLN A 171 -11.70 9.89 5.65
C GLN A 171 -13.04 9.12 5.63
N PRO A 172 -13.15 7.97 6.31
CA PRO A 172 -14.35 7.12 6.24
C PRO A 172 -15.63 7.79 6.74
N GLU A 173 -15.52 8.67 7.74
CA GLU A 173 -16.65 9.30 8.42
C GLU A 173 -17.35 10.32 7.53
N THR A 174 -16.60 10.99 6.64
CA THR A 174 -17.09 12.07 5.78
C THR A 174 -17.09 11.72 4.30
N GLY A 175 -16.32 10.71 3.90
CA GLY A 175 -16.07 10.38 2.50
C GLY A 175 -15.01 11.28 1.83
N TYR A 176 -14.41 12.22 2.57
CA TYR A 176 -13.45 13.17 2.02
C TYR A 176 -12.06 12.55 1.84
N TYR A 177 -11.20 13.24 1.09
CA TYR A 177 -9.79 12.88 0.92
C TYR A 177 -8.89 14.02 1.37
N ALA A 178 -8.18 13.82 2.47
CA ALA A 178 -7.39 14.86 3.14
C ALA A 178 -5.91 14.80 2.74
N PHE A 179 -5.38 15.90 2.21
CA PHE A 179 -3.96 16.14 2.02
C PHE A 179 -3.44 17.02 3.15
N ALA A 180 -2.12 17.13 3.33
CA ALA A 180 -1.56 17.98 4.37
C ALA A 180 -1.85 19.49 4.17
N ASN A 181 -2.20 19.91 2.96
CA ASN A 181 -2.46 21.30 2.58
C ASN A 181 -3.93 21.59 2.18
N GLY A 182 -4.85 20.62 2.35
CA GLY A 182 -6.25 20.82 2.02
C GLY A 182 -7.05 19.53 1.95
N VAL A 183 -8.34 19.63 1.67
CA VAL A 183 -9.26 18.48 1.65
C VAL A 183 -10.06 18.50 0.34
N PHE A 184 -10.17 17.34 -0.30
CA PHE A 184 -11.05 17.11 -1.45
C PHE A 184 -12.36 16.49 -0.97
N ASP A 185 -13.51 17.09 -1.28
CA ASP A 185 -14.83 16.59 -0.86
C ASP A 185 -15.47 15.60 -1.85
N GLY A 186 -14.77 15.26 -2.93
CA GLY A 186 -15.30 14.47 -4.05
C GLY A 186 -15.68 15.31 -5.27
N GLN A 187 -15.79 16.64 -5.13
CA GLN A 187 -16.13 17.58 -6.21
C GLN A 187 -15.11 18.71 -6.33
N ASP A 188 -14.76 19.35 -5.22
CA ASP A 188 -13.88 20.52 -5.16
C ASP A 188 -12.77 20.30 -4.11
N PHE A 189 -11.63 20.96 -4.32
CA PHE A 189 -10.50 20.93 -3.39
C PHE A 189 -10.46 22.21 -2.55
N TYR A 190 -10.50 22.08 -1.23
CA TYR A 190 -10.52 23.18 -0.27
C TYR A 190 -9.13 23.34 0.37
N GLN A 191 -8.48 24.46 0.11
CA GLN A 191 -7.15 24.74 0.64
C GLN A 191 -7.19 25.08 2.13
N ALA A 192 -6.19 24.60 2.86
CA ALA A 192 -5.97 25.01 4.25
C ALA A 192 -5.46 26.46 4.32
N ASN A 193 -5.90 27.20 5.33
CA ASN A 193 -5.34 28.52 5.63
C ASN A 193 -4.00 28.41 6.39
N GLU A 194 -3.41 29.56 6.76
CA GLU A 194 -2.13 29.63 7.48
C GLU A 194 -2.12 28.88 8.82
N TYR A 195 -3.28 28.70 9.46
CA TYR A 195 -3.39 27.92 10.70
C TYR A 195 -3.63 26.43 10.44
N GLY A 196 -3.67 25.99 9.18
CA GLY A 196 -3.99 24.62 8.82
C GLY A 196 -5.50 24.32 8.82
N ILE A 197 -6.37 25.34 8.83
CA ILE A 197 -7.83 25.14 8.89
C ILE A 197 -8.44 25.07 7.51
N VAL A 198 -9.29 24.07 7.29
CA VAL A 198 -10.11 23.88 6.08
C VAL A 198 -11.58 23.98 6.45
N ASN A 199 -12.33 24.85 5.76
CA ASN A 199 -13.76 25.02 5.97
C ASN A 199 -14.52 24.34 4.82
N ILE A 200 -15.43 23.42 5.15
CA ILE A 200 -16.33 22.76 4.20
C ILE A 200 -17.74 22.81 4.77
N GLY A 201 -18.58 23.67 4.20
CA GLY A 201 -19.90 23.99 4.78
C GLY A 201 -19.75 24.57 6.19
N GLU A 202 -20.44 23.95 7.17
CA GLU A 202 -20.36 24.34 8.58
C GLU A 202 -19.22 23.65 9.35
N HIS A 203 -18.56 22.66 8.73
CA HIS A 203 -17.51 21.88 9.36
C HIS A 203 -16.13 22.49 9.14
N LYS A 204 -15.26 22.36 10.14
CA LYS A 204 -13.88 22.84 10.11
C LYS A 204 -12.94 21.72 10.47
N TYR A 205 -11.94 21.53 9.64
CA TYR A 205 -10.90 20.51 9.82
C TYR A 205 -9.55 21.18 10.06
N TYR A 206 -8.72 20.57 10.89
CA TYR A 206 -7.37 21.04 11.19
C TYR A 206 -6.33 20.06 10.65
N LEU A 207 -5.42 20.60 9.85
CA LEU A 207 -4.28 19.95 9.24
C LEU A 207 -2.99 20.55 9.82
N PRO A 208 -2.28 19.83 10.71
CA PRO A 208 -1.22 20.43 11.51
C PRO A 208 0.08 20.71 10.73
N ALA A 209 0.34 19.98 9.65
CA ALA A 209 1.67 19.90 9.03
C ALA A 209 2.22 21.24 8.51
N PHE A 210 1.35 22.10 7.99
CA PHE A 210 1.70 23.44 7.46
C PHE A 210 1.12 24.59 8.29
N SER A 211 0.61 24.31 9.49
CA SER A 211 0.14 25.36 10.39
C SER A 211 1.32 26.21 10.86
N ILE A 212 1.17 27.53 10.90
CA ILE A 212 2.19 28.46 11.42
C ILE A 212 2.66 28.13 12.84
N VAL A 213 1.83 27.45 13.65
CA VAL A 213 2.21 27.04 15.01
C VAL A 213 3.17 25.85 15.03
N ASN A 214 3.36 25.19 13.89
CA ASN A 214 4.22 24.03 13.70
C ASN A 214 5.31 24.29 12.63
N GLU A 215 5.61 25.55 12.31
CA GLU A 215 6.59 25.90 11.27
C GLU A 215 7.95 25.22 11.53
N ASP A 216 8.43 25.32 12.79
CA ASP A 216 9.69 24.72 13.27
C ASP A 216 9.67 23.18 13.41
N ALA A 217 8.50 22.54 13.27
CA ALA A 217 8.32 21.09 13.47
C ALA A 217 8.62 20.27 12.21
N GLU A 218 9.63 20.68 11.42
CA GLU A 218 9.96 20.07 10.13
C GLU A 218 10.25 18.57 10.24
N ARG A 219 10.94 18.15 11.30
CA ARG A 219 11.28 16.73 11.53
C ARG A 219 10.06 15.88 11.91
N GLU A 220 9.09 16.46 12.60
CA GLU A 220 7.91 15.75 13.09
C GLU A 220 6.91 15.52 11.95
N TYR A 221 6.67 16.55 11.12
CA TYR A 221 5.74 16.50 9.99
C TYR A 221 6.40 16.22 8.65
N HIS A 222 7.66 15.77 8.62
CA HIS A 222 8.43 15.56 7.40
C HIS A 222 7.70 14.66 6.38
N ASN A 223 6.98 13.64 6.83
CA ASN A 223 6.28 12.71 5.93
C ASN A 223 4.96 13.29 5.43
N GLU A 224 4.21 13.92 6.34
CA GLU A 224 2.92 14.57 6.12
C GLU A 224 3.09 15.73 5.13
N ARG A 225 4.14 16.56 5.29
CA ARG A 225 4.48 17.67 4.38
C ARG A 225 4.80 17.22 2.94
N LYS A 226 5.05 15.93 2.70
CA LYS A 226 5.20 15.38 1.35
C LYS A 226 3.88 14.94 0.74
N PHE A 227 2.89 14.56 1.55
CA PHE A 227 1.57 14.16 1.09
C PHE A 227 0.68 15.39 0.90
N ILE A 228 0.91 16.11 -0.19
CA ILE A 228 0.23 17.37 -0.53
C ILE A 228 -0.50 17.25 -1.86
N PHE A 229 -1.57 18.02 -2.00
CA PHE A 229 -2.13 18.31 -3.30
C PHE A 229 -1.26 19.35 -4.00
N GLU A 230 -0.64 18.95 -5.11
CA GLU A 230 0.13 19.83 -5.98
C GLU A 230 -0.56 19.88 -7.35
N ASN A 231 -1.26 20.98 -7.62
CA ASN A 231 -2.02 21.14 -8.85
C ASN A 231 -1.10 21.18 -10.07
N GLY A 232 -1.43 20.42 -11.10
CA GLY A 232 -0.73 20.40 -12.38
C GLY A 232 -1.56 20.90 -13.54
N ASN A 233 -0.96 20.83 -14.74
CA ASN A 233 -1.58 21.25 -16.00
C ASN A 233 -1.90 20.07 -16.95
N THR A 234 -1.69 18.82 -16.52
CA THR A 234 -1.95 17.62 -17.34
C THR A 234 -3.26 16.96 -16.96
N THR A 235 -3.87 16.14 -17.81
CA THR A 235 -5.08 15.36 -17.46
C THR A 235 -4.72 13.92 -17.15
N PHE A 236 -5.65 13.14 -16.57
CA PHE A 236 -5.45 11.69 -16.42
C PHE A 236 -5.10 11.02 -17.74
N LYS A 237 -5.84 11.35 -18.81
CA LYS A 237 -5.62 10.78 -20.15
C LYS A 237 -4.22 11.08 -20.66
N ALA A 238 -3.78 12.34 -20.57
CA ALA A 238 -2.48 12.76 -21.06
C ALA A 238 -1.33 12.13 -20.26
N TRP A 239 -1.41 12.14 -18.93
CA TRP A 239 -0.46 11.47 -18.05
C TRP A 239 -0.37 9.97 -18.33
N ALA A 240 -1.52 9.28 -18.41
CA ALA A 240 -1.55 7.85 -18.66
C ALA A 240 -1.00 7.49 -20.04
N LEU A 241 -1.33 8.27 -21.07
CA LEU A 241 -0.82 8.07 -22.43
C LEU A 241 0.70 8.24 -22.47
N GLN A 242 1.22 9.27 -21.81
CA GLN A 242 2.66 9.51 -21.75
C GLN A 242 3.39 8.42 -20.97
N LEU A 243 2.80 7.95 -19.87
CA LEU A 243 3.35 6.83 -19.12
C LEU A 243 3.42 5.55 -19.99
N VAL A 244 2.37 5.26 -20.77
CA VAL A 244 2.33 4.13 -21.72
C VAL A 244 3.34 4.30 -22.84
N LYS A 245 3.56 5.51 -23.35
CA LYS A 245 4.60 5.79 -24.34
C LYS A 245 6.01 5.46 -23.82
N VAL A 246 6.29 5.73 -22.54
CA VAL A 246 7.61 5.51 -21.93
C VAL A 246 7.82 4.07 -21.46
N PHE A 247 6.82 3.44 -20.84
CA PHE A 247 6.97 2.14 -20.19
C PHE A 247 6.12 1.00 -20.79
N GLY A 248 5.38 1.27 -21.87
CA GLY A 248 4.58 0.29 -22.59
C GLY A 248 3.58 -0.44 -21.68
N ASP A 249 3.57 -1.76 -21.76
CA ASP A 249 2.63 -2.62 -21.02
C ASP A 249 2.80 -2.54 -19.50
N ASN A 250 4.01 -2.24 -19.00
CA ASN A 250 4.21 -2.04 -17.56
C ASN A 250 3.40 -0.82 -17.07
N ALA A 251 3.30 0.26 -17.87
CA ALA A 251 2.48 1.42 -17.52
C ALA A 251 1.00 1.10 -17.45
N LYS A 252 0.47 0.29 -18.37
CA LYS A 252 -0.96 -0.05 -18.36
C LYS A 252 -1.37 -0.73 -17.05
N ILE A 253 -0.51 -1.62 -16.54
CA ILE A 253 -0.69 -2.23 -15.21
C ILE A 253 -0.47 -1.22 -14.08
N GLY A 254 0.55 -0.36 -14.17
CA GLY A 254 0.80 0.69 -13.19
C GLY A 254 -0.37 1.66 -13.03
N VAL A 255 -1.00 2.07 -14.14
CA VAL A 255 -2.20 2.90 -14.15
C VAL A 255 -3.36 2.19 -13.44
N CYS A 256 -3.61 0.91 -13.76
CA CYS A 256 -4.64 0.13 -13.06
C CYS A 256 -4.33 0.02 -11.55
N PHE A 257 -3.06 -0.13 -11.19
CA PHE A 257 -2.62 -0.27 -9.81
C PHE A 257 -2.83 1.00 -9.00
N VAL A 258 -2.50 2.16 -9.57
CA VAL A 258 -2.77 3.47 -8.95
C VAL A 258 -4.26 3.68 -8.73
N VAL A 259 -5.09 3.37 -9.73
CA VAL A 259 -6.55 3.47 -9.59
C VAL A 259 -7.03 2.55 -8.48
N ALA A 260 -6.59 1.29 -8.43
CA ALA A 260 -6.94 0.38 -7.34
C ALA A 260 -6.45 0.87 -5.97
N ALA A 261 -5.25 1.46 -5.89
CA ALA A 261 -4.66 1.98 -4.66
C ALA A 261 -5.45 3.17 -4.07
N ALA A 262 -5.93 4.07 -4.93
CA ALA A 262 -6.75 5.21 -4.52
C ALA A 262 -8.08 4.80 -3.87
N PHE A 263 -8.51 3.54 -4.08
CA PHE A 263 -9.71 2.95 -3.50
C PHE A 263 -9.42 1.65 -2.76
N ARG A 264 -8.22 1.54 -2.18
CA ARG A 264 -7.75 0.32 -1.51
C ARG A 264 -8.74 -0.17 -0.46
N ASP A 265 -9.35 0.72 0.30
CA ASP A 265 -10.37 0.35 1.30
C ASP A 265 -11.57 -0.39 0.70
N ILE A 266 -12.09 0.05 -0.46
CA ILE A 266 -13.19 -0.63 -1.18
C ILE A 266 -12.71 -1.99 -1.71
N VAL A 267 -11.54 -2.02 -2.35
CA VAL A 267 -10.96 -3.26 -2.88
C VAL A 267 -10.79 -4.28 -1.78
N PHE A 268 -10.20 -3.84 -0.66
CA PHE A 268 -9.86 -4.69 0.47
C PHE A 268 -11.11 -5.20 1.20
N ALA A 269 -12.14 -4.37 1.38
CA ALA A 269 -13.37 -4.75 2.06
C ALA A 269 -14.10 -5.93 1.41
N HIS A 270 -13.90 -6.16 0.11
CA HIS A 270 -14.53 -7.26 -0.62
C HIS A 270 -13.53 -8.37 -0.99
N ALA A 271 -12.31 -8.05 -1.41
CA ALA A 271 -11.30 -9.04 -1.80
C ALA A 271 -10.57 -9.67 -0.60
N ASN A 272 -10.60 -9.03 0.59
CA ASN A 272 -9.82 -9.38 1.79
C ASN A 272 -8.30 -9.44 1.57
N CYS A 273 -7.81 -8.84 0.49
CA CYS A 273 -6.40 -8.74 0.17
C CYS A 273 -6.14 -7.55 -0.76
N PHE A 274 -4.89 -7.09 -0.82
CA PHE A 274 -4.45 -6.14 -1.84
C PHE A 274 -3.05 -6.49 -2.36
N PRO A 275 -2.86 -6.66 -3.70
CA PRO A 275 -1.58 -7.08 -4.26
C PRO A 275 -0.47 -6.05 -4.04
N LEU A 276 0.77 -6.53 -3.90
CA LEU A 276 1.97 -5.69 -3.94
C LEU A 276 2.42 -5.52 -5.39
N LEU A 277 2.79 -4.31 -5.83
CA LEU A 277 3.38 -4.13 -7.16
C LEU A 277 4.90 -4.28 -7.07
N PHE A 278 5.48 -5.29 -7.74
CA PHE A 278 6.91 -5.58 -7.66
C PHE A 278 7.64 -5.15 -8.94
N LEU A 279 8.50 -4.13 -8.84
CA LEU A 279 9.35 -3.66 -9.93
C LEU A 279 10.67 -4.42 -9.90
N PHE A 280 10.84 -5.34 -10.84
CA PHE A 280 12.01 -6.21 -10.95
C PHE A 280 12.92 -5.79 -12.10
N GLY A 281 14.23 -5.70 -11.85
CA GLY A 281 15.22 -5.60 -12.93
C GLY A 281 16.56 -4.98 -12.50
N PRO A 282 17.56 -4.99 -13.39
CA PRO A 282 18.89 -4.39 -13.13
C PRO A 282 18.84 -2.89 -12.81
N LYS A 283 19.95 -2.36 -12.26
CA LYS A 283 20.10 -0.90 -12.09
C LYS A 283 20.05 -0.21 -13.46
N GLY A 284 19.41 0.96 -13.53
CA GLY A 284 19.36 1.78 -14.76
C GLY A 284 18.26 1.40 -15.76
N THR A 285 17.31 0.53 -15.39
CA THR A 285 16.19 0.11 -16.27
C THR A 285 14.89 0.91 -16.08
N GLY A 286 14.92 2.02 -15.34
CA GLY A 286 13.77 2.93 -15.17
C GLY A 286 12.80 2.62 -14.02
N LYS A 287 13.08 1.62 -13.17
CA LYS A 287 12.22 1.26 -12.01
C LYS A 287 11.90 2.44 -11.08
N THR A 288 12.93 3.18 -10.68
CA THR A 288 12.80 4.32 -9.75
C THR A 288 11.94 5.42 -10.37
N THR A 289 12.13 5.71 -11.66
CA THR A 289 11.29 6.68 -12.37
C THR A 289 9.86 6.21 -12.52
N PHE A 290 9.64 4.93 -12.86
CA PHE A 290 8.30 4.36 -12.96
C PHE A 290 7.53 4.50 -11.63
N ARG A 291 8.20 4.17 -10.51
CA ARG A 291 7.68 4.38 -9.16
C ARG A 291 7.37 5.86 -8.90
N GLN A 292 8.28 6.77 -9.26
CA GLN A 292 8.08 8.21 -9.09
C GLN A 292 6.84 8.72 -9.83
N ALA A 293 6.67 8.32 -11.09
CA ALA A 293 5.54 8.72 -11.93
C ALA A 293 4.17 8.36 -11.31
N MET A 294 4.11 7.29 -10.50
CA MET A 294 2.92 6.91 -9.73
C MET A 294 2.85 7.61 -8.38
N LYS A 295 3.96 7.66 -7.63
CA LYS A 295 4.00 8.23 -6.27
C LYS A 295 3.71 9.74 -6.27
N ARG A 296 4.15 10.47 -7.31
CA ARG A 296 3.98 11.92 -7.45
C ARG A 296 2.52 12.38 -7.61
N LEU A 297 1.60 11.47 -7.94
CA LEU A 297 0.15 11.73 -7.87
C LEU A 297 -0.32 12.09 -6.46
N PHE A 298 0.31 11.50 -5.44
CA PHE A 298 -0.08 11.60 -4.04
C PHE A 298 0.66 12.72 -3.29
N GLY A 299 1.63 13.38 -3.93
CA GLY A 299 2.34 14.50 -3.35
C GLY A 299 3.78 14.69 -3.82
N ASN A 300 4.54 15.50 -3.09
CA ASN A 300 5.90 15.88 -3.40
C ASN A 300 6.91 14.89 -2.86
N TYR A 301 7.15 13.84 -3.64
CA TYR A 301 8.10 12.78 -3.34
C TYR A 301 9.29 12.82 -4.31
N GLY A 302 10.50 12.78 -3.77
CA GLY A 302 11.75 12.65 -4.54
C GLY A 302 12.22 11.19 -4.64
N PRO A 303 13.22 10.90 -5.50
CA PRO A 303 13.79 9.55 -5.70
C PRO A 303 14.20 8.87 -4.39
N ASN A 304 14.66 9.64 -3.41
CA ASN A 304 15.18 9.15 -2.13
C ASN A 304 14.09 8.92 -1.06
N ASP A 305 12.80 9.11 -1.39
CA ASP A 305 11.71 8.96 -0.42
C ASP A 305 11.19 7.52 -0.30
N ALA A 306 11.72 6.60 -1.11
CA ALA A 306 11.48 5.19 -0.89
C ALA A 306 12.32 4.67 0.27
N ILE A 307 11.74 3.80 1.09
CA ILE A 307 12.41 3.23 2.25
C ILE A 307 13.21 2.01 1.80
N GLY A 308 14.53 2.00 2.09
CA GLY A 308 15.38 0.84 1.85
C GLY A 308 15.00 -0.34 2.76
N LEU A 309 14.85 -1.52 2.16
CA LEU A 309 14.58 -2.77 2.91
C LEU A 309 15.87 -3.36 3.52
N GLU A 310 17.05 -3.02 3.00
CA GLU A 310 18.33 -3.48 3.55
C GLU A 310 18.88 -2.58 4.67
N SER A 311 18.55 -1.28 4.63
CA SER A 311 19.17 -0.26 5.49
C SER A 311 18.18 0.35 6.49
N ALA A 312 18.39 0.06 7.78
CA ALA A 312 17.87 0.80 8.95
C ALA A 312 16.34 0.95 9.16
N SER A 313 15.48 0.37 8.32
CA SER A 313 14.03 0.41 8.56
C SER A 313 13.63 -0.60 9.63
N SER A 314 13.58 -0.15 10.89
CA SER A 314 13.01 -0.98 11.96
C SER A 314 11.59 -1.42 11.56
N SER A 315 11.21 -2.65 11.93
CA SER A 315 9.84 -3.17 11.90
C SER A 315 8.78 -2.16 12.34
N LYS A 316 9.15 -1.29 13.29
CA LYS A 316 8.32 -0.19 13.81
C LYS A 316 8.14 0.94 12.80
N GLY A 317 9.22 1.36 12.13
CA GLY A 317 9.20 2.41 11.11
C GLY A 317 8.43 1.98 9.87
N PHE A 318 8.64 0.73 9.43
CA PHE A 318 7.88 0.11 8.33
C PHE A 318 6.36 0.15 8.58
N ALA A 319 5.93 -0.36 9.74
CA ALA A 319 4.51 -0.36 10.11
C ALA A 319 3.92 1.06 10.24
N ARG A 320 4.66 2.00 10.84
CA ARG A 320 4.21 3.40 10.96
C ARG A 320 3.97 4.04 9.60
N LYS A 321 4.87 3.84 8.65
CA LYS A 321 4.75 4.41 7.30
C LYS A 321 3.46 3.96 6.61
N LEU A 322 3.14 2.68 6.73
CA LEU A 322 1.93 2.09 6.15
C LEU A 322 0.62 2.56 6.80
N ALA A 323 0.67 3.06 8.04
CA ALA A 323 -0.50 3.53 8.77
C ALA A 323 -0.80 5.02 8.53
N GLN A 324 0.20 5.81 8.10
CA GLN A 324 0.10 7.27 8.00
C GLN A 324 -0.90 7.77 6.98
N ILE A 325 -1.12 7.03 5.89
CA ILE A 325 -1.91 7.48 4.74
C ILE A 325 -2.92 6.41 4.36
N LYS A 326 -4.22 6.76 4.35
CA LYS A 326 -5.29 5.87 3.90
C LYS A 326 -5.56 6.02 2.42
N ASN A 327 -5.64 4.90 1.72
CA ASN A 327 -5.75 4.86 0.25
C ASN A 327 -4.58 5.59 -0.44
N GLY A 328 -3.44 5.65 0.23
CA GLY A 328 -2.20 6.17 -0.33
C GLY A 328 -1.36 5.07 -0.98
N LEU A 329 -0.20 5.50 -1.48
CA LEU A 329 0.80 4.63 -2.07
C LEU A 329 2.09 4.73 -1.28
N GLU A 330 2.60 3.62 -0.77
CA GLU A 330 3.92 3.52 -0.13
C GLU A 330 4.91 2.75 -0.99
N ALA A 331 6.19 3.09 -0.83
CA ALA A 331 7.21 2.45 -1.65
C ALA A 331 8.46 2.07 -0.87
N PHE A 332 8.91 0.85 -1.13
CA PHE A 332 10.11 0.27 -0.54
C PHE A 332 11.03 -0.21 -1.65
N GLU A 333 12.33 -0.01 -1.48
CA GLU A 333 13.35 -0.32 -2.49
C GLU A 333 14.39 -1.29 -1.91
N GLU A 334 15.29 -1.74 -2.78
CA GLU A 334 16.41 -2.64 -2.43
C GLU A 334 15.97 -4.02 -1.94
N TYR A 335 14.83 -4.55 -2.42
CA TYR A 335 14.48 -5.94 -2.17
C TYR A 335 15.57 -6.89 -2.69
N LYS A 336 15.98 -7.81 -1.80
CA LYS A 336 16.80 -9.00 -2.10
C LYS A 336 16.24 -10.20 -1.34
N ASN A 337 16.54 -11.41 -1.78
CA ASN A 337 16.11 -12.63 -1.08
C ASN A 337 16.73 -12.80 0.32
N LYS A 338 17.74 -11.98 0.66
CA LYS A 338 18.44 -11.99 1.95
C LYS A 338 17.95 -10.96 2.96
N ILE A 339 16.86 -10.23 2.68
CA ILE A 339 16.28 -9.32 3.66
C ILE A 339 15.79 -10.07 4.91
N ASP A 340 15.61 -9.34 6.01
CA ASP A 340 15.20 -9.90 7.29
C ASP A 340 13.87 -10.68 7.19
N ARG A 341 13.80 -11.86 7.84
CA ARG A 341 12.62 -12.74 7.80
C ARG A 341 11.37 -12.07 8.41
N GLN A 342 11.54 -11.19 9.40
CA GLN A 342 10.45 -10.41 9.97
C GLN A 342 9.87 -9.46 8.93
N LEU A 343 10.71 -8.78 8.13
CA LEU A 343 10.26 -7.91 7.05
C LEU A 343 9.52 -8.68 5.96
N ILE A 344 9.99 -9.89 5.60
CA ILE A 344 9.25 -10.79 4.69
C ILE A 344 7.87 -11.13 5.26
N GLY A 345 7.79 -11.46 6.55
CA GLY A 345 6.53 -11.68 7.25
C GLY A 345 5.62 -10.45 7.22
N MET A 346 6.18 -9.25 7.41
CA MET A 346 5.43 -8.00 7.31
C MET A 346 4.89 -7.76 5.90
N LEU A 347 5.67 -7.99 4.85
CA LEU A 347 5.19 -7.85 3.46
C LEU A 347 4.02 -8.81 3.18
N LYS A 348 4.05 -10.02 3.73
CA LYS A 348 2.92 -10.96 3.65
C LYS A 348 1.70 -10.40 4.39
N ASN A 349 1.89 -9.86 5.60
CA ASN A 349 0.81 -9.24 6.38
C ASN A 349 0.22 -8.00 5.71
N VAL A 350 1.02 -7.20 4.99
CA VAL A 350 0.53 -6.03 4.22
C VAL A 350 -0.49 -6.44 3.18
N TYR A 351 -0.20 -7.54 2.47
CA TYR A 351 -1.12 -8.12 1.50
C TYR A 351 -2.45 -8.53 2.14
N ASP A 352 -2.37 -9.18 3.30
CA ASP A 352 -3.51 -9.66 4.09
C ASP A 352 -4.15 -8.55 4.96
N GLY A 353 -3.68 -7.30 4.87
CA GLY A 353 -4.16 -6.15 5.67
C GLY A 353 -3.98 -6.29 7.18
N ILE A 354 -3.16 -7.24 7.63
CA ILE A 354 -2.93 -7.52 9.05
C ILE A 354 -2.00 -6.46 9.62
N GLY A 355 -2.52 -5.70 10.58
CA GLY A 355 -1.78 -4.66 11.28
C GLY A 355 -0.64 -5.22 12.15
N TYR A 356 0.31 -4.34 12.47
CA TYR A 356 1.38 -4.67 13.40
C TYR A 356 0.93 -4.40 14.84
N GLU A 357 0.87 -5.44 15.67
CA GLU A 357 0.43 -5.34 17.07
C GLU A 357 1.59 -5.18 18.04
N ARG A 358 1.37 -4.42 19.12
CA ARG A 358 2.23 -4.44 20.32
C ARG A 358 1.40 -4.62 21.58
N ALA A 359 1.89 -5.51 22.46
CA ALA A 359 1.43 -5.58 23.84
C ALA A 359 1.75 -4.26 24.55
N GLN A 360 0.77 -3.70 25.25
CA GLN A 360 0.93 -2.50 26.05
C GLN A 360 1.58 -2.86 27.39
N SER A 361 2.56 -2.09 27.84
CA SER A 361 3.22 -2.25 29.15
C SER A 361 2.37 -1.74 30.33
N SER A 362 1.05 -1.84 30.23
CA SER A 362 0.08 -1.50 31.27
C SER A 362 -0.63 -2.77 31.73
N ASN A 363 -1.10 -2.82 32.98
CA ASN A 363 -1.89 -3.94 33.54
C ASN A 363 -3.26 -4.15 32.86
N ASP A 364 -3.58 -3.36 31.82
CA ASP A 364 -4.78 -3.53 30.99
C ASP A 364 -4.44 -4.36 29.75
N ASN A 365 -5.24 -5.40 29.47
CA ASN A 365 -5.17 -6.30 28.30
C ASN A 365 -5.52 -5.60 26.95
N ARG A 366 -5.13 -4.33 26.75
CA ARG A 366 -5.38 -3.58 25.51
C ARG A 366 -4.17 -3.66 24.59
N THR A 367 -4.38 -4.04 23.34
CA THR A 367 -3.37 -4.09 22.28
C THR A 367 -3.53 -2.88 21.36
N HIS A 368 -2.42 -2.22 21.02
CA HIS A 368 -2.42 -1.21 19.96
C HIS A 368 -2.02 -1.86 18.63
N ALA A 369 -2.96 -1.92 17.69
CA ALA A 369 -2.72 -2.37 16.33
C ALA A 369 -2.40 -1.17 15.40
N THR A 370 -1.25 -1.22 14.74
CA THR A 370 -0.90 -0.28 13.66
C THR A 370 -1.47 -0.81 12.36
N LEU A 371 -2.48 -0.14 11.81
CA LEU A 371 -3.21 -0.57 10.60
C LEU A 371 -2.34 -0.48 9.33
N VAL A 372 -2.70 -1.29 8.33
CA VAL A 372 -2.15 -1.19 6.96
C VAL A 372 -3.14 -0.40 6.11
N ASN A 373 -2.83 0.87 5.85
CA ASN A 373 -3.72 1.82 5.20
C ASN A 373 -3.32 2.11 3.72
N SER A 374 -2.06 1.92 3.36
CA SER A 374 -1.52 2.20 2.02
C SER A 374 -1.34 0.95 1.15
N ALA A 375 -1.45 1.14 -0.17
CA ALA A 375 -0.92 0.20 -1.17
C ALA A 375 0.61 0.24 -1.21
N VAL A 376 1.26 -0.79 -1.74
CA VAL A 376 2.72 -0.89 -1.72
C VAL A 376 3.33 -1.21 -3.08
N ILE A 377 4.31 -0.40 -3.48
CA ILE A 377 5.29 -0.70 -4.54
C ILE A 377 6.59 -1.20 -3.89
N LEU A 378 7.10 -2.30 -4.40
CA LEU A 378 8.39 -2.86 -4.03
C LEU A 378 9.34 -2.80 -5.21
N GLY A 379 10.55 -2.27 -5.02
CA GLY A 379 11.62 -2.30 -6.02
C GLY A 379 12.74 -3.23 -5.61
N GLY A 380 13.25 -4.02 -6.57
CA GLY A 380 14.33 -4.98 -6.31
C GLY A 380 15.12 -5.36 -7.55
N GLN A 381 16.30 -5.93 -7.31
CA GLN A 381 17.13 -6.54 -8.35
C GLN A 381 17.02 -8.06 -8.38
N GLU A 382 16.42 -8.66 -7.35
CA GLU A 382 16.17 -10.10 -7.24
C GLU A 382 14.66 -10.36 -7.24
N MET A 383 14.22 -11.44 -7.87
CA MET A 383 12.85 -11.92 -7.75
C MET A 383 12.66 -12.57 -6.36
N PRO A 384 11.45 -12.56 -5.77
CA PRO A 384 11.17 -13.17 -4.47
C PRO A 384 11.07 -14.70 -4.53
N THR A 385 12.00 -15.35 -5.23
CA THR A 385 12.02 -16.79 -5.51
C THR A 385 12.37 -17.64 -4.29
N LYS A 386 12.97 -17.04 -3.26
CA LYS A 386 13.22 -17.74 -1.99
C LYS A 386 11.94 -17.97 -1.18
N GLU A 387 10.92 -17.15 -1.40
CA GLU A 387 9.70 -17.14 -0.61
C GLU A 387 8.50 -17.13 -1.57
N ASN A 388 8.13 -18.28 -2.13
CA ASN A 388 6.97 -18.41 -3.03
C ASN A 388 5.67 -17.88 -2.39
N ALA A 389 5.56 -17.94 -1.07
CA ALA A 389 4.48 -17.31 -0.33
C ALA A 389 4.43 -15.77 -0.50
N LEU A 390 5.58 -15.10 -0.58
CA LEU A 390 5.64 -13.68 -0.95
C LEU A 390 5.42 -13.51 -2.46
N PHE A 391 6.02 -14.36 -3.30
CA PHE A 391 5.90 -14.23 -4.76
C PHE A 391 4.44 -14.30 -5.26
N SER A 392 3.62 -15.16 -4.67
CA SER A 392 2.16 -15.23 -4.96
C SER A 392 1.36 -13.98 -4.54
N ARG A 393 1.92 -13.10 -3.71
CA ARG A 393 1.28 -11.85 -3.24
C ARG A 393 1.64 -10.63 -4.09
N VAL A 394 2.57 -10.78 -5.04
CA VAL A 394 3.04 -9.68 -5.88
C VAL A 394 2.51 -9.80 -7.32
N ILE A 395 2.29 -8.65 -7.95
CA ILE A 395 2.17 -8.51 -9.39
C ILE A 395 3.53 -8.00 -9.88
N MET A 396 4.28 -8.83 -10.60
CA MET A 396 5.64 -8.49 -11.01
C MET A 396 5.69 -7.79 -12.37
N LEU A 397 6.38 -6.65 -12.40
CA LEU A 397 6.74 -5.89 -13.60
C LEU A 397 8.24 -5.99 -13.85
N THR A 398 8.62 -6.56 -14.99
CA THR A 398 10.02 -6.73 -15.40
C THR A 398 10.51 -5.54 -16.22
N PHE A 399 11.67 -4.99 -15.84
CA PHE A 399 12.35 -3.89 -16.49
C PHE A 399 13.73 -4.34 -16.98
N SER A 400 13.90 -4.49 -18.29
CA SER A 400 15.13 -5.02 -18.91
C SER A 400 15.84 -4.04 -19.85
N LYS A 401 15.11 -3.05 -20.39
CA LYS A 401 15.65 -2.11 -21.39
C LYS A 401 16.61 -1.11 -20.73
N THR A 402 17.81 -0.98 -21.29
CA THR A 402 18.87 -0.07 -20.83
C THR A 402 19.34 0.91 -21.90
N LYS A 403 18.99 0.67 -23.17
CA LYS A 403 19.33 1.53 -24.30
C LYS A 403 18.04 2.15 -24.82
N PHE A 404 18.03 3.48 -24.92
CA PHE A 404 16.88 4.25 -25.38
C PHE A 404 17.28 5.14 -26.54
N ASP A 405 16.46 5.14 -27.59
CA ASP A 405 16.63 6.02 -28.75
C ASP A 405 16.24 7.48 -28.41
N GLU A 406 16.40 8.38 -29.38
CA GLU A 406 16.11 9.80 -29.19
C GLU A 406 14.63 10.09 -28.95
N GLN A 407 13.72 9.37 -29.61
CA GLN A 407 12.27 9.53 -29.43
C GLN A 407 11.83 9.07 -28.04
N GLU A 408 12.41 7.96 -27.55
CA GLU A 408 12.17 7.45 -26.21
C GLU A 408 12.71 8.38 -25.13
N ARG A 409 13.87 8.99 -25.35
CA ARG A 409 14.41 10.01 -24.45
C ARG A 409 13.55 11.27 -24.43
N ALA A 410 13.06 11.72 -25.59
CA ALA A 410 12.15 12.84 -25.67
C ALA A 410 10.83 12.56 -24.93
N ALA A 411 10.25 11.37 -25.13
CA ALA A 411 9.06 10.94 -24.40
C ALA A 411 9.30 10.87 -22.89
N PHE A 412 10.47 10.38 -22.47
CA PHE A 412 10.87 10.35 -21.08
C PHE A 412 10.98 11.75 -20.48
N ASN A 413 11.61 12.70 -21.17
CA ASN A 413 11.75 14.08 -20.70
C ASN A 413 10.39 14.76 -20.54
N GLU A 414 9.48 14.57 -21.50
CA GLU A 414 8.11 15.07 -21.42
C GLU A 414 7.35 14.49 -20.22
N LEU A 415 7.57 13.22 -19.87
CA LEU A 415 7.01 12.63 -18.66
C LEU A 415 7.56 13.28 -17.38
N GLU A 416 8.88 13.51 -17.31
CA GLU A 416 9.53 14.18 -16.18
C GLU A 416 9.04 15.63 -16.02
N GLU A 417 8.79 16.34 -17.12
CA GLU A 417 8.18 17.67 -17.09
C GLU A 417 6.76 17.63 -16.53
N MET A 418 5.92 16.67 -16.94
CA MET A 418 4.59 16.48 -16.36
C MET A 418 4.65 16.17 -14.86
N ILE A 419 5.58 15.31 -14.43
CA ILE A 419 5.79 14.96 -13.02
C ILE A 419 6.24 16.17 -12.20
N THR A 420 7.17 16.96 -12.74
CA THR A 420 7.71 18.15 -12.08
C THR A 420 6.67 19.25 -11.98
N GLY A 421 5.78 19.38 -12.98
CA GLY A 421 4.70 20.35 -12.99
C GLY A 421 3.53 20.06 -12.03
N GLY A 422 3.56 18.94 -11.30
CA GLY A 422 2.50 18.52 -10.38
C GLY A 422 1.48 17.58 -11.03
N LEU A 423 0.99 16.61 -10.27
CA LEU A 423 0.05 15.59 -10.74
C LEU A 423 -1.20 15.46 -9.84
N GLY A 424 -1.39 16.37 -8.88
CA GLY A 424 -2.48 16.27 -7.91
C GLY A 424 -3.86 16.28 -8.57
N ASN A 425 -4.04 17.05 -9.64
CA ASN A 425 -5.31 17.10 -10.36
C ASN A 425 -5.62 15.78 -11.11
N VAL A 426 -4.60 15.05 -11.56
CA VAL A 426 -4.77 13.70 -12.12
C VAL A 426 -5.29 12.74 -11.06
N LEU A 427 -4.79 12.84 -9.83
CA LEU A 427 -5.32 12.05 -8.72
C LEU A 427 -6.78 12.42 -8.41
N LEU A 428 -7.13 13.71 -8.42
CA LEU A 428 -8.52 14.13 -8.18
C LEU A 428 -9.48 13.65 -9.28
N GLU A 429 -9.05 13.62 -10.55
CA GLU A 429 -9.81 13.02 -11.67
C GLU A 429 -10.09 11.52 -11.44
N ILE A 430 -9.21 10.81 -10.72
CA ILE A 430 -9.46 9.43 -10.30
C ILE A 430 -10.45 9.43 -9.13
N LEU A 431 -10.16 10.19 -8.06
CA LEU A 431 -10.88 10.16 -6.78
C LEU A 431 -12.37 10.55 -6.89
N GLN A 432 -12.75 11.44 -7.82
CA GLN A 432 -14.15 11.82 -8.05
C GLN A 432 -15.08 10.63 -8.37
N HIS A 433 -14.53 9.51 -8.84
CA HIS A 433 -15.30 8.31 -9.21
C HIS A 433 -15.49 7.31 -8.06
N ARG A 434 -15.25 7.72 -6.81
CA ARG A 434 -15.39 6.86 -5.64
C ARG A 434 -16.76 6.18 -5.58
N ASP A 435 -17.83 6.93 -5.78
CA ASP A 435 -19.20 6.41 -5.72
C ASP A 435 -19.48 5.37 -6.80
N ASN A 436 -18.93 5.57 -8.00
CA ASN A 436 -19.04 4.63 -9.10
C ASN A 436 -18.34 3.31 -8.74
N ILE A 437 -17.13 3.38 -8.19
CA ILE A 437 -16.39 2.19 -7.77
C ILE A 437 -17.10 1.48 -6.62
N SER A 438 -17.58 2.21 -5.61
CA SER A 438 -18.30 1.62 -4.48
C SER A 438 -19.52 0.80 -4.94
N LYS A 439 -20.27 1.29 -5.94
CA LYS A 439 -21.45 0.61 -6.50
C LYS A 439 -21.10 -0.59 -7.39
N GLU A 440 -20.00 -0.51 -8.12
CA GLU A 440 -19.68 -1.44 -9.20
C GLU A 440 -18.63 -2.49 -8.84
N PHE A 441 -17.76 -2.22 -7.86
CA PHE A 441 -16.58 -3.02 -7.57
C PHE A 441 -16.89 -4.50 -7.38
N SER A 442 -17.80 -4.85 -6.45
CA SER A 442 -18.11 -6.26 -6.14
C SER A 442 -18.63 -7.02 -7.36
N ARG A 443 -19.44 -6.36 -8.20
CA ARG A 443 -19.96 -6.96 -9.43
C ARG A 443 -18.84 -7.21 -10.44
N GLN A 444 -17.97 -6.23 -10.67
CA GLN A 444 -16.86 -6.38 -11.61
C GLN A 444 -15.83 -7.39 -11.11
N TYR A 445 -15.52 -7.38 -9.81
CA TYR A 445 -14.63 -8.35 -9.18
C TYR A 445 -15.11 -9.79 -9.39
N ALA A 446 -16.38 -10.08 -9.05
CA ALA A 446 -16.96 -11.41 -9.23
C ALA A 446 -16.96 -11.86 -10.70
N LYS A 447 -17.26 -10.96 -11.64
CA LYS A 447 -17.22 -11.25 -13.08
C LYS A 447 -15.81 -11.61 -13.55
N ILE A 448 -14.81 -10.79 -13.19
CA ILE A 448 -13.42 -10.98 -13.62
C ILE A 448 -12.84 -12.25 -12.99
N TYR A 449 -13.06 -12.46 -11.70
CA TYR A 449 -12.62 -13.67 -10.99
C TYR A 449 -13.26 -14.93 -11.59
N GLY A 450 -14.57 -14.91 -11.84
CA GLY A 450 -15.29 -16.01 -12.48
C GLY A 450 -14.86 -16.27 -13.93
N HIS A 451 -14.38 -15.26 -14.65
CA HIS A 451 -13.78 -15.43 -15.97
C HIS A 451 -12.42 -16.13 -15.86
N LEU A 452 -11.52 -15.65 -14.99
CA LEU A 452 -10.21 -16.25 -14.74
C LEU A 452 -10.30 -17.73 -14.30
N ARG A 453 -11.33 -18.09 -13.53
CA ARG A 453 -11.59 -19.48 -13.13
C ARG A 453 -12.02 -20.40 -14.28
N ARG A 454 -12.62 -19.84 -15.34
CA ARG A 454 -13.11 -20.60 -16.50
C ARG A 454 -12.14 -20.59 -17.67
N ASP A 455 -11.23 -19.63 -17.71
CA ASP A 455 -10.21 -19.54 -18.75
C ASP A 455 -9.21 -20.70 -18.63
N PRO A 456 -9.06 -21.57 -19.66
CA PRO A 456 -8.14 -22.71 -19.65
C PRO A 456 -6.69 -22.36 -19.34
N ASP A 457 -6.30 -21.12 -19.60
CA ASP A 457 -4.95 -20.62 -19.45
C ASP A 457 -4.66 -20.08 -18.03
N THR A 458 -5.67 -19.96 -17.17
CA THR A 458 -5.54 -19.45 -15.79
C THR A 458 -6.26 -20.29 -14.74
N ASN A 459 -7.16 -21.20 -15.13
CA ASN A 459 -7.99 -22.00 -14.21
C ASN A 459 -7.19 -22.91 -13.25
N TYR A 460 -5.97 -23.29 -13.62
CA TYR A 460 -5.06 -24.12 -12.83
C TYR A 460 -4.20 -23.31 -11.83
N MET A 461 -4.25 -21.97 -11.92
CA MET A 461 -3.50 -21.10 -11.01
C MET A 461 -4.16 -21.02 -9.65
N ASP A 462 -3.37 -20.70 -8.64
CA ASP A 462 -3.85 -20.58 -7.27
C ASP A 462 -4.81 -19.37 -7.09
N GLU A 463 -5.65 -19.45 -6.07
CA GLU A 463 -6.69 -18.46 -5.82
C GLU A 463 -6.13 -17.04 -5.62
N ARG A 464 -4.92 -16.93 -5.05
CA ARG A 464 -4.27 -15.66 -4.76
C ARG A 464 -3.86 -14.97 -6.06
N THR A 465 -3.28 -15.72 -7.00
CA THR A 465 -2.96 -15.22 -8.33
C THR A 465 -4.21 -14.64 -9.03
N LEU A 466 -5.34 -15.37 -8.98
CA LEU A 466 -6.58 -14.91 -9.60
C LEU A 466 -7.19 -13.70 -8.87
N ALA A 467 -7.16 -13.71 -7.53
CA ALA A 467 -7.65 -12.61 -6.70
C ALA A 467 -6.87 -11.31 -6.93
N ASN A 468 -5.54 -11.40 -7.11
CA ASN A 468 -4.68 -10.24 -7.43
C ASN A 468 -5.12 -9.56 -8.72
N VAL A 469 -5.38 -10.34 -9.77
CA VAL A 469 -5.81 -9.82 -11.07
C VAL A 469 -7.21 -9.21 -10.97
N ALA A 470 -8.14 -9.88 -10.30
CA ALA A 470 -9.49 -9.36 -10.11
C ALA A 470 -9.49 -8.06 -9.28
N ALA A 471 -8.72 -8.00 -8.19
CA ALA A 471 -8.58 -6.82 -7.34
C ALA A 471 -7.99 -5.62 -8.10
N LEU A 472 -7.07 -5.88 -9.03
CA LEU A 472 -6.44 -4.86 -9.86
C LEU A 472 -7.35 -4.36 -11.00
N LEU A 473 -8.03 -5.27 -11.70
CA LEU A 473 -8.80 -4.93 -12.91
C LEU A 473 -10.24 -4.49 -12.62
N ALA A 474 -10.82 -4.87 -11.47
CA ALA A 474 -12.19 -4.48 -11.13
C ALA A 474 -12.37 -2.95 -10.97
N PRO A 475 -11.48 -2.20 -10.32
CA PRO A 475 -11.57 -0.74 -10.25
C PRO A 475 -11.49 -0.10 -11.63
N PHE A 476 -10.56 -0.55 -12.48
CA PHE A 476 -10.46 -0.11 -13.88
C PHE A 476 -11.79 -0.33 -14.62
N LYS A 477 -12.34 -1.54 -14.57
CA LYS A 477 -13.58 -1.88 -15.28
C LYS A 477 -14.80 -1.13 -14.74
N ALA A 478 -14.82 -0.78 -13.46
CA ALA A 478 -15.89 -0.02 -12.84
C ALA A 478 -15.99 1.42 -13.36
N ILE A 479 -14.88 2.02 -13.82
CA ILE A 479 -14.83 3.42 -14.25
C ILE A 479 -14.33 3.62 -15.69
N SER A 480 -14.10 2.55 -16.46
CA SER A 480 -13.51 2.63 -17.81
C SER A 480 -14.35 3.43 -18.81
N SER A 481 -15.66 3.58 -18.56
CA SER A 481 -16.56 4.42 -19.38
C SER A 481 -16.65 5.87 -18.89
N LEU A 482 -16.07 6.18 -17.73
CA LEU A 482 -16.14 7.49 -17.07
C LEU A 482 -14.79 8.22 -17.09
N LEU A 483 -13.70 7.45 -17.04
CA LEU A 483 -12.34 7.94 -17.07
C LEU A 483 -11.66 7.51 -18.37
N SER A 484 -11.00 8.43 -19.05
CA SER A 484 -10.39 8.19 -20.37
C SER A 484 -9.05 7.47 -20.27
N PHE A 485 -9.07 6.13 -20.22
CA PHE A 485 -7.86 5.31 -20.31
C PHE A 485 -7.30 5.27 -21.75
N PRO A 486 -5.97 5.20 -21.93
CA PRO A 486 -5.34 5.09 -23.26
C PRO A 486 -5.26 3.64 -23.78
N PHE A 487 -5.95 2.70 -23.14
CA PHE A 487 -5.98 1.27 -23.50
C PHE A 487 -7.33 0.67 -23.12
N GLU A 488 -7.70 -0.43 -23.77
CA GLU A 488 -8.97 -1.11 -23.54
C GLU A 488 -8.87 -2.27 -22.56
N TYR A 489 -10.02 -2.73 -22.05
CA TYR A 489 -10.10 -3.86 -21.13
C TYR A 489 -9.50 -5.15 -21.73
N LYS A 490 -9.83 -5.46 -22.99
CA LYS A 490 -9.35 -6.67 -23.68
C LYS A 490 -7.83 -6.71 -23.74
N GLU A 491 -7.21 -5.57 -24.03
CA GLU A 491 -5.77 -5.41 -24.11
C GLU A 491 -5.09 -5.64 -22.75
N ILE A 492 -5.53 -4.92 -21.71
CA ILE A 492 -4.92 -5.06 -20.38
C ILE A 492 -5.15 -6.45 -19.76
N TYR A 493 -6.30 -7.07 -20.05
CA TYR A 493 -6.58 -8.44 -19.63
C TYR A 493 -5.59 -9.43 -20.26
N GLN A 494 -5.32 -9.30 -21.57
CA GLN A 494 -4.37 -10.19 -22.25
C GLN A 494 -2.94 -9.99 -21.72
N ILE A 495 -2.51 -8.73 -21.52
CA ILE A 495 -1.19 -8.41 -20.96
C ILE A 495 -1.00 -9.03 -19.57
N ILE A 496 -1.99 -8.88 -18.68
CA ILE A 496 -1.85 -9.38 -17.31
C ILE A 496 -1.91 -10.91 -17.28
N ARG A 497 -2.73 -11.54 -18.13
CA ARG A 497 -2.82 -12.98 -18.29
C ARG A 497 -1.48 -13.60 -18.70
N ASP A 498 -0.79 -12.99 -19.67
CA ASP A 498 0.53 -13.47 -20.10
C ASP A 498 1.60 -13.28 -19.01
N LYS A 499 1.52 -12.18 -18.25
CA LYS A 499 2.41 -11.96 -17.10
C LYS A 499 2.20 -12.98 -15.99
N ILE A 500 0.97 -13.25 -15.57
CA ILE A 500 0.71 -14.23 -14.49
C ILE A 500 1.06 -15.66 -14.91
N LYS A 501 0.93 -16.02 -16.20
CA LYS A 501 1.43 -17.30 -16.72
C LYS A 501 2.94 -17.44 -16.55
N SER A 502 3.68 -16.43 -16.98
CA SER A 502 5.15 -16.41 -16.86
C SER A 502 5.57 -16.46 -15.39
N GLN A 503 4.91 -15.68 -14.54
CA GLN A 503 5.16 -15.66 -13.10
C GLN A 503 4.83 -17.01 -12.44
N HIS A 504 3.70 -17.62 -12.78
CA HIS A 504 3.32 -18.94 -12.28
C HIS A 504 4.35 -20.01 -12.66
N ALA A 505 4.83 -20.01 -13.92
CA ALA A 505 5.87 -20.92 -14.35
C ALA A 505 7.19 -20.75 -13.56
N GLN A 506 7.55 -19.51 -13.21
CA GLN A 506 8.71 -19.23 -12.37
C GLN A 506 8.50 -19.76 -10.94
N MET A 507 7.34 -19.49 -10.33
CA MET A 507 6.99 -19.97 -8.99
C MET A 507 7.02 -21.50 -8.88
N THR A 508 6.51 -22.20 -9.91
CA THR A 508 6.54 -23.66 -9.96
C THR A 508 7.99 -24.15 -9.95
N LYS A 509 8.87 -23.59 -10.77
CA LYS A 509 10.29 -23.95 -10.82
C LYS A 509 11.02 -23.71 -9.49
N THR A 510 10.60 -22.72 -8.71
CA THR A 510 11.22 -22.37 -7.43
C THR A 510 10.50 -22.97 -6.22
N SER A 511 9.55 -23.89 -6.44
CA SER A 511 8.91 -24.63 -5.35
C SER A 511 9.89 -25.54 -4.62
N GLU A 512 9.65 -25.78 -3.35
CA GLU A 512 10.51 -26.57 -2.47
C GLU A 512 10.68 -28.01 -2.98
N VAL A 513 9.61 -28.57 -3.58
CA VAL A 513 9.63 -29.90 -4.20
C VAL A 513 10.50 -29.93 -5.46
N ASN A 514 10.36 -28.96 -6.36
CA ASN A 514 11.16 -28.92 -7.57
C ASN A 514 12.64 -28.62 -7.27
N GLN A 515 12.93 -27.80 -6.27
CA GLN A 515 14.29 -27.57 -5.79
C GLN A 515 14.91 -28.86 -5.21
N PHE A 516 14.14 -29.67 -4.48
CA PHE A 516 14.59 -30.98 -4.03
C PHE A 516 14.97 -31.87 -5.21
N TRP A 517 14.12 -31.97 -6.23
CA TRP A 517 14.40 -32.79 -7.41
C TRP A 517 15.59 -32.28 -8.22
N GLN A 518 15.74 -30.97 -8.40
CA GLN A 518 16.92 -30.38 -9.07
C GLN A 518 18.22 -30.74 -8.34
N VAL A 519 18.24 -30.66 -7.01
CA VAL A 519 19.41 -31.07 -6.22
C VAL A 519 19.62 -32.58 -6.29
N PHE A 520 18.53 -33.37 -6.23
CA PHE A 520 18.62 -34.81 -6.33
C PHE A 520 19.29 -35.24 -7.65
N ASP A 521 18.80 -34.71 -8.76
CA ASP A 521 19.28 -35.02 -10.12
C ASP A 521 20.73 -34.54 -10.32
N ALA A 522 21.05 -33.30 -9.92
CA ALA A 522 22.39 -32.74 -10.08
C ALA A 522 23.50 -33.45 -9.26
N PHE A 523 23.13 -34.13 -8.17
CA PHE A 523 24.04 -34.82 -7.25
C PHE A 523 23.97 -36.35 -7.34
N GLU A 524 23.09 -36.87 -8.19
CA GLU A 524 23.12 -38.26 -8.63
C GLU A 524 24.50 -38.57 -9.25
N GLY A 525 25.07 -39.73 -8.92
CA GLY A 525 26.40 -40.14 -9.36
C GLY A 525 27.59 -39.42 -8.68
N LYS A 526 27.34 -38.34 -7.90
CA LYS A 526 28.39 -37.57 -7.19
C LYS A 526 28.36 -37.79 -5.69
N SER A 527 27.20 -37.61 -5.08
CA SER A 527 26.99 -37.74 -3.63
C SER A 527 25.76 -38.57 -3.31
N ILE A 528 24.77 -38.58 -4.20
CA ILE A 528 23.61 -39.47 -4.18
C ILE A 528 23.93 -40.65 -5.09
N PHE A 529 23.72 -41.87 -4.58
CA PHE A 529 24.18 -43.10 -5.23
C PHE A 529 23.13 -44.19 -5.15
N ARG A 530 22.90 -44.89 -6.26
CA ARG A 530 22.07 -46.09 -6.32
C ARG A 530 22.56 -47.15 -5.33
N GLY A 531 21.63 -47.85 -4.69
CA GLY A 531 21.91 -48.88 -3.68
C GLY A 531 22.31 -48.34 -2.29
N THR A 532 22.61 -47.04 -2.17
CA THR A 532 22.84 -46.39 -0.87
C THR A 532 21.70 -45.44 -0.49
N HIS A 533 21.34 -44.57 -1.43
CA HIS A 533 20.44 -43.44 -1.22
C HIS A 533 19.08 -43.67 -1.88
N TYR A 534 19.08 -44.32 -3.05
CA TYR A 534 17.89 -44.68 -3.78
C TYR A 534 18.03 -46.04 -4.47
N VAL A 535 16.92 -46.63 -4.89
CA VAL A 535 16.90 -47.80 -5.79
C VAL A 535 15.72 -47.70 -6.73
N ILE A 536 15.87 -48.19 -7.96
CA ILE A 536 14.78 -48.33 -8.93
C ILE A 536 14.43 -49.82 -9.01
N LYS A 537 13.16 -50.16 -8.76
CA LYS A 537 12.61 -51.52 -8.89
C LYS A 537 11.18 -51.45 -9.41
N GLU A 538 10.82 -52.35 -10.32
CA GLU A 538 9.42 -52.50 -10.81
C GLU A 538 8.80 -51.15 -11.20
N GLU A 539 9.50 -50.33 -12.01
CA GLU A 539 9.03 -49.01 -12.46
C GLU A 539 8.80 -47.97 -11.34
N HIS A 540 9.41 -48.18 -10.17
CA HIS A 540 9.33 -47.24 -9.06
C HIS A 540 10.69 -46.80 -8.58
N LEU A 541 10.80 -45.51 -8.29
CA LEU A 541 11.93 -44.90 -7.59
C LEU A 541 11.67 -44.95 -6.08
N TYR A 542 12.57 -45.58 -5.34
CA TYR A 542 12.53 -45.64 -3.89
C TYR A 542 13.65 -44.81 -3.30
N ILE A 543 13.31 -43.79 -2.51
CA ILE A 543 14.27 -42.85 -1.92
C ILE A 543 14.33 -43.01 -0.41
N HIS A 544 15.54 -43.24 0.12
CA HIS A 544 15.80 -43.25 1.56
C HIS A 544 16.12 -41.83 2.03
N MET A 545 15.08 -41.11 2.44
CA MET A 545 15.15 -39.68 2.79
C MET A 545 16.12 -39.39 3.92
N GLU A 546 16.27 -40.27 4.91
CA GLU A 546 17.20 -40.10 6.02
C GLU A 546 18.68 -40.02 5.56
N SER A 547 19.00 -40.58 4.39
CA SER A 547 20.34 -40.45 3.79
C SER A 547 20.45 -39.33 2.76
N VAL A 548 19.37 -39.02 2.06
CA VAL A 548 19.37 -37.98 1.01
C VAL A 548 19.21 -36.58 1.59
N PHE A 549 18.39 -36.44 2.63
CA PHE A 549 18.06 -35.15 3.24
C PHE A 549 19.28 -34.38 3.74
N PRO A 550 20.28 -34.99 4.42
CA PRO A 550 21.49 -34.26 4.81
C PRO A 550 22.25 -33.66 3.62
N ILE A 551 22.35 -34.39 2.50
CA ILE A 551 23.02 -33.93 1.27
C ILE A 551 22.24 -32.76 0.67
N TYR A 552 20.92 -32.92 0.53
CA TYR A 552 20.03 -31.87 0.06
C TYR A 552 20.12 -30.62 0.95
N TYR A 553 20.04 -30.79 2.27
CA TYR A 553 20.04 -29.69 3.23
C TYR A 553 21.36 -28.92 3.21
N GLU A 554 22.50 -29.62 3.15
CA GLU A 554 23.81 -28.98 3.01
C GLU A 554 23.90 -28.16 1.71
N GLN A 555 23.40 -28.70 0.60
CA GLN A 555 23.38 -27.96 -0.66
C GLN A 555 22.41 -26.79 -0.66
N ALA A 556 21.24 -26.97 -0.08
CA ALA A 556 20.27 -25.90 0.06
C ALA A 556 20.86 -24.73 0.88
N GLN A 557 21.60 -25.01 1.95
CA GLN A 557 22.32 -23.99 2.71
C GLN A 557 23.42 -23.30 1.88
N LYS A 558 24.25 -24.08 1.16
CA LYS A 558 25.31 -23.53 0.29
C LYS A 558 24.77 -22.65 -0.82
N GLN A 559 23.60 -22.99 -1.36
CA GLN A 559 22.93 -22.26 -2.45
C GLN A 559 21.93 -21.21 -1.93
N ASN A 560 21.84 -21.02 -0.60
CA ASN A 560 20.91 -20.09 0.05
C ASN A 560 19.42 -20.32 -0.32
N ILE A 561 19.08 -21.57 -0.64
CA ILE A 561 17.72 -22.04 -0.91
C ILE A 561 16.94 -22.11 0.41
N ASN A 562 15.62 -21.85 0.35
CA ASN A 562 14.77 -22.07 1.50
C ASN A 562 14.54 -23.57 1.72
N SER A 563 15.20 -24.17 2.72
CA SER A 563 15.03 -25.58 3.04
C SER A 563 13.95 -25.81 4.09
N LEU A 564 13.02 -26.70 3.78
CA LEU A 564 12.06 -27.24 4.75
C LEU A 564 12.75 -28.25 5.67
N ASP A 565 12.17 -28.48 6.85
CA ASP A 565 12.54 -29.65 7.64
C ASP A 565 12.15 -30.94 6.89
N GLN A 566 12.83 -32.03 7.23
CA GLN A 566 12.65 -33.30 6.53
C GLN A 566 11.19 -33.79 6.55
N THR A 567 10.48 -33.63 7.66
CA THR A 567 9.12 -34.15 7.81
C THR A 567 8.14 -33.39 6.92
N THR A 568 8.29 -32.06 6.86
CA THR A 568 7.48 -31.21 5.98
C THR A 568 7.79 -31.50 4.51
N LEU A 569 9.07 -31.63 4.13
CA LEU A 569 9.46 -31.97 2.76
C LEU A 569 8.92 -33.34 2.33
N GLU A 570 9.01 -34.37 3.18
CA GLU A 570 8.42 -35.69 2.94
C GLU A 570 6.91 -35.61 2.74
N SER A 571 6.23 -34.76 3.52
CA SER A 571 4.79 -34.54 3.38
C SER A 571 4.45 -33.88 2.04
N TYR A 572 5.25 -32.89 1.60
CA TYR A 572 5.04 -32.20 0.33
C TYR A 572 5.29 -33.11 -0.87
N LEU A 573 6.36 -33.92 -0.81
CA LEU A 573 6.64 -34.97 -1.80
C LEU A 573 5.51 -36.00 -1.85
N ALA A 574 4.90 -36.31 -0.70
CA ALA A 574 3.78 -37.24 -0.61
C ALA A 574 2.42 -36.71 -1.12
N MET A 575 2.33 -35.40 -1.39
CA MET A 575 1.16 -34.77 -2.01
C MET A 575 1.23 -34.75 -3.55
N GLN A 576 2.38 -35.13 -4.12
CA GLN A 576 2.60 -35.08 -5.55
C GLN A 576 1.90 -36.24 -6.28
N PRO A 577 1.42 -36.04 -7.53
CA PRO A 577 0.68 -37.07 -8.26
C PRO A 577 1.52 -38.32 -8.57
N TYR A 578 2.85 -38.19 -8.58
CA TYR A 578 3.79 -39.28 -8.81
C TYR A 578 4.19 -40.04 -7.54
N PHE A 579 3.70 -39.67 -6.35
CA PHE A 579 3.95 -40.41 -5.11
C PHE A 579 2.95 -41.55 -4.90
N GLU A 580 3.42 -42.71 -4.47
CA GLU A 580 2.57 -43.86 -4.17
C GLU A 580 2.61 -44.24 -2.69
N ARG A 581 1.45 -44.22 -2.04
CA ARG A 581 1.31 -44.63 -0.64
C ARG A 581 1.42 -46.16 -0.48
N PRO A 582 2.07 -46.65 0.60
CA PRO A 582 2.05 -48.07 0.95
C PRO A 582 0.63 -48.58 1.19
N LYS A 583 0.34 -49.81 0.76
CA LYS A 583 -0.93 -50.51 1.05
C LYS A 583 -1.08 -50.72 2.57
N GLY A 584 -2.26 -50.43 3.13
CA GLY A 584 -2.61 -50.75 4.52
C GLY A 584 -2.48 -49.64 5.57
N GLY A 585 -2.38 -48.37 5.19
CA GLY A 585 -2.54 -47.26 6.15
C GLY A 585 -2.40 -45.88 5.52
N GLU A 586 -3.50 -45.11 5.52
CA GLU A 586 -3.56 -43.76 4.92
C GLU A 586 -2.50 -42.79 5.45
N LYS A 587 -2.03 -42.98 6.69
CA LYS A 587 -1.04 -42.12 7.36
C LYS A 587 0.43 -42.50 7.12
N ARG A 588 0.72 -43.66 6.54
CA ARG A 588 2.11 -44.14 6.40
C ARG A 588 2.72 -43.64 5.08
N LEU A 589 3.86 -42.95 5.14
CA LEU A 589 4.55 -42.44 3.94
C LEU A 589 5.63 -43.39 3.38
N LYS A 590 6.23 -44.24 4.23
CA LYS A 590 7.42 -45.02 3.86
C LYS A 590 7.16 -46.52 3.79
N THR A 591 7.64 -47.16 2.73
CA THR A 591 7.65 -48.62 2.56
C THR A 591 9.04 -49.20 2.85
N ARG A 592 9.12 -50.49 3.23
CA ARG A 592 10.41 -51.16 3.45
C ARG A 592 10.93 -51.70 2.13
N VAL A 593 12.18 -51.40 1.80
CA VAL A 593 12.85 -51.86 0.59
C VAL A 593 14.27 -52.29 0.93
N THR A 594 14.72 -53.39 0.34
CA THR A 594 16.11 -53.82 0.42
C THR A 594 16.96 -53.01 -0.56
N MET A 595 17.92 -52.26 -0.02
CA MET A 595 18.94 -51.55 -0.76
C MET A 595 20.26 -52.32 -0.67
N GLU A 596 20.90 -52.58 -1.80
CA GLU A 596 22.13 -53.36 -1.90
C GLU A 596 23.31 -52.44 -2.26
N LYS A 597 24.36 -52.48 -1.44
CA LYS A 597 25.64 -51.82 -1.71
C LYS A 597 26.76 -52.82 -1.48
N GLY A 598 27.53 -53.12 -2.53
CA GLY A 598 28.68 -54.04 -2.42
C GLY A 598 28.32 -55.45 -1.94
N GLY A 599 27.16 -55.99 -2.36
CA GLY A 599 26.73 -57.35 -2.03
C GLY A 599 26.03 -57.53 -0.66
N VAL A 600 25.91 -56.47 0.15
CA VAL A 600 25.19 -56.52 1.45
C VAL A 600 23.84 -55.80 1.33
N GLY A 601 22.75 -56.55 1.43
CA GLY A 601 21.39 -56.02 1.44
C GLY A 601 20.98 -55.48 2.81
N ARG A 602 20.55 -54.21 2.88
CA ARG A 602 19.97 -53.61 4.10
C ARG A 602 18.53 -53.18 3.84
N GLN A 603 17.61 -53.53 4.74
CA GLN A 603 16.26 -52.99 4.69
C GLN A 603 16.24 -51.52 5.13
N ARG A 604 15.69 -50.66 4.29
CA ARG A 604 15.51 -49.22 4.53
C ARG A 604 14.05 -48.82 4.35
N ARG A 605 13.62 -47.75 5.04
CA ARG A 605 12.28 -47.18 4.87
C ARG A 605 12.36 -46.06 3.84
N CYS A 606 11.67 -46.23 2.71
CA CYS A 606 11.80 -45.35 1.56
C CYS A 606 10.46 -44.74 1.17
N LEU A 607 10.49 -43.51 0.66
CA LEU A 607 9.39 -42.97 -0.13
C LEU A 607 9.35 -43.70 -1.47
N LYS A 608 8.15 -43.92 -2.01
CA LYS A 608 7.92 -44.64 -3.26
C LYS A 608 7.31 -43.67 -4.28
N PHE A 609 7.95 -43.55 -5.45
CA PHE A 609 7.49 -42.69 -6.53
C PHE A 609 7.40 -43.48 -7.84
N LYS A 610 6.41 -43.15 -8.69
CA LYS A 610 6.27 -43.72 -10.03
C LYS A 610 7.33 -43.14 -10.94
N HIS A 611 8.15 -44.01 -11.51
CA HIS A 611 9.29 -43.65 -12.35
C HIS A 611 8.87 -42.84 -13.59
N GLU A 612 7.83 -43.30 -14.29
CA GLU A 612 7.34 -42.73 -15.56
C GLU A 612 6.80 -41.29 -15.46
N LEU A 613 6.45 -40.84 -14.25
CA LEU A 613 5.86 -39.52 -14.00
C LEU A 613 6.88 -38.51 -13.46
N LEU A 614 8.14 -38.93 -13.32
CA LEU A 614 9.24 -38.09 -12.87
C LEU A 614 10.09 -37.66 -14.08
N ASP A 615 10.24 -36.35 -14.24
CA ASP A 615 11.09 -35.74 -15.25
C ASP A 615 12.48 -35.45 -14.63
N LEU A 616 13.32 -36.48 -14.52
CA LEU A 616 14.70 -36.37 -14.00
C LEU A 616 15.69 -36.91 -15.04
N ASP A 617 16.77 -36.18 -15.29
CA ASP A 617 17.72 -36.48 -16.37
C ASP A 617 18.35 -37.87 -16.19
N PHE A 618 18.73 -38.25 -14.97
CA PHE A 618 19.35 -39.55 -14.70
C PHE A 618 18.41 -40.75 -14.95
N LEU A 619 17.09 -40.54 -14.87
CA LEU A 619 16.10 -41.57 -15.16
C LEU A 619 15.98 -41.82 -16.66
N GLN A 620 16.14 -40.77 -17.47
CA GLN A 620 16.10 -40.84 -18.92
C GLN A 620 17.37 -41.51 -19.49
N GLN A 621 18.55 -41.22 -18.94
CA GLN A 621 19.82 -41.81 -19.39
C GLN A 621 19.92 -43.33 -19.16
N ASN A 622 19.27 -43.85 -18.12
CA ASN A 622 19.25 -45.30 -17.84
C ASN A 622 18.31 -46.09 -18.79
N SER A 623 17.43 -45.42 -19.53
CA SER A 623 16.55 -46.07 -20.51
C SER A 623 17.24 -46.38 -21.84
N GLU A 624 18.31 -45.66 -22.19
CA GLU A 624 19.11 -45.96 -23.39
C GLU A 624 20.08 -47.13 -23.18
N ASP A 625 20.50 -47.38 -21.93
CA ASP A 625 21.43 -48.48 -21.57
C ASP A 625 20.72 -49.82 -21.27
N THR A 626 19.38 -49.82 -21.18
CA THR A 626 18.56 -51.02 -21.03
C THR A 626 17.71 -51.22 -22.28
N GLY A 627 18.33 -51.76 -23.34
CA GLY A 627 17.66 -52.04 -24.61
C GLY A 627 16.32 -52.78 -24.45
N LEU A 628 15.23 -52.02 -24.46
CA LEU A 628 13.85 -52.45 -24.63
C LEU A 628 13.17 -51.40 -25.50
N LYS A 629 13.31 -51.58 -26.81
CA LYS A 629 12.40 -51.07 -27.84
C LYS A 629 11.28 -52.08 -28.05
#